data_AF-X1DSH9-F1
#
_entry.id   AF-X1DSH9-F1
#
_cell.length_a   1.000
_cell.length_b   1.000
_cell.length_c   1.000
_cell.angle_alpha   90.00
_cell.angle_beta   90.00
_cell.angle_gamma   90.00
#
_symmetry.space_group_name_H-M   'P 1'
#
loop_
_entity.id
_entity.type
_entity.pdbx_description
1 polymer ?
#
loop_
_entity_poly.entity_id
_entity_poly.type
_entity_poly.pdbx_seq_one_letter_code
_entity_poly.pdbx_strand_id
1 'polypeptide(L)'
;HEQLPLVNARGDIVITADARIDNRVELIDILGLGGRYHSQIGDSELILAAYEKWGEECPARLLGDFAFAIWDGRRQILFCARDHFGVKPFCYYHRHGRVFVFASQVKALLTMRQVPHQINEGRIADYLVGDLEGIDKTSTYYQEVYKHPPAHT
;
A
#
# COMPACT_ATOMS: atom_id res chain seq x y z
N HIS A 1 -2.74 19.01 2.53
CA HIS A 1 -2.78 17.88 1.59
C HIS A 1 -1.38 17.63 1.09
N GLU A 2 -0.89 16.40 1.22
CA GLU A 2 0.40 15.99 0.65
C GLU A 2 0.30 15.90 -0.87
N GLN A 3 1.39 16.25 -1.57
CA GLN A 3 1.53 16.05 -2.99
C GLN A 3 2.30 14.76 -3.22
N LEU A 4 1.67 13.80 -3.89
CA LEU A 4 2.24 12.48 -4.20
C LEU A 4 2.30 12.25 -5.72
N PRO A 5 3.24 11.43 -6.22
CA PRO A 5 4.24 10.68 -5.45
C PRO A 5 5.33 11.58 -4.86
N LEU A 6 5.85 11.19 -3.69
CA LEU A 6 6.99 11.85 -3.05
C LEU A 6 8.27 11.14 -3.46
N VAL A 7 9.33 11.91 -3.71
CA VAL A 7 10.66 11.39 -4.04
C VAL A 7 11.62 11.79 -2.94
N ASN A 8 12.50 10.87 -2.52
CA ASN A 8 13.51 11.18 -1.52
C ASN A 8 14.54 12.20 -2.04
N ALA A 9 15.36 12.75 -1.14
CA ALA A 9 16.33 13.79 -1.47
C ALA A 9 17.36 13.37 -2.54
N ARG A 10 17.66 12.07 -2.67
CA ARG A 10 18.59 11.53 -3.67
C ARG A 10 17.96 11.27 -5.03
N GLY A 11 16.63 11.28 -5.13
CA GLY A 11 15.93 11.01 -6.40
C GLY A 11 15.82 9.52 -6.75
N ASP A 12 16.21 8.61 -5.85
CA ASP A 12 16.33 7.17 -6.11
C ASP A 12 15.24 6.32 -5.47
N ILE A 13 14.45 6.88 -4.55
CA ILE A 13 13.32 6.20 -3.90
C ILE A 13 12.06 7.06 -4.04
N VAL A 14 10.97 6.44 -4.47
CA VAL A 14 9.67 7.09 -4.74
C VAL A 14 8.57 6.40 -3.94
N ILE A 15 7.69 7.17 -3.30
CA ILE A 15 6.53 6.66 -2.54
C ILE A 15 5.21 7.25 -3.05
N THR A 16 4.17 6.41 -3.05
CA THR A 16 2.77 6.85 -2.98
C THR A 16 2.07 6.13 -1.83
N ALA A 17 1.15 6.81 -1.15
CA ALA A 17 0.49 6.28 0.03
C ALA A 17 -0.92 6.87 0.23
N ASP A 18 -1.78 6.10 0.88
CA ASP A 18 -2.93 6.58 1.64
C ASP A 18 -2.68 6.18 3.10
N ALA A 19 -2.32 7.14 3.94
CA ALA A 19 -1.83 6.87 5.28
C ALA A 19 -2.32 7.89 6.31
N ARG A 20 -2.45 7.41 7.54
CA ARG A 20 -2.50 8.19 8.78
C ARG A 20 -1.58 7.48 9.77
N ILE A 21 -0.47 8.11 10.13
CA ILE A 21 0.45 7.58 11.12
C ILE A 21 0.10 8.18 12.49
N ASP A 22 0.04 7.35 13.51
CA ASP A 22 -0.39 7.72 14.85
C ASP A 22 0.81 7.93 15.79
N ASN A 23 1.90 7.13 15.66
CA ASN A 23 3.13 7.28 16.46
C ASN A 23 4.13 8.31 15.89
N ARG A 24 3.60 9.42 15.37
CA ARG A 24 4.40 10.44 14.64
C ARG A 24 5.50 11.06 15.49
N VAL A 25 5.20 11.43 16.72
CA VAL A 25 6.16 12.10 17.63
C VAL A 25 7.39 11.23 17.85
N GLU A 26 7.18 9.93 18.12
CA GLU A 26 8.25 8.95 18.29
C GLU A 26 9.07 8.79 17.01
N LEU A 27 8.40 8.64 15.85
CA LEU A 27 9.08 8.49 14.57
C LEU A 27 9.92 9.72 14.21
N ILE A 28 9.40 10.93 14.42
CA ILE A 28 10.13 12.18 14.12
C ILE A 28 11.44 12.25 14.91
N ASP A 29 11.41 11.90 16.20
CA ASP A 29 12.58 11.88 17.06
C ASP A 29 13.60 10.81 16.61
N ILE A 30 13.14 9.57 16.47
CA ILE A 30 14.00 8.44 16.09
C ILE A 30 14.59 8.62 14.68
N LEU A 31 13.85 9.21 13.74
CA LEU A 31 14.30 9.47 12.37
C LEU A 31 15.13 10.74 12.23
N GLY A 32 15.30 11.53 13.30
CA GLY A 32 16.09 12.76 13.28
C GLY A 32 15.45 13.89 12.45
N LEU A 33 14.12 13.93 12.38
CA LEU A 33 13.35 14.92 11.61
C LEU A 33 12.96 16.15 12.44
N GLY A 34 13.45 16.27 13.68
CA GLY A 34 13.10 17.32 14.65
C GLY A 34 13.48 18.76 14.26
N GLY A 35 14.17 18.96 13.12
CA GLY A 35 14.48 20.31 12.60
C GLY A 35 13.27 21.05 11.99
N ARG A 36 12.11 20.38 11.88
CA ARG A 36 10.86 20.94 11.35
C ARG A 36 9.72 20.75 12.36
N TYR A 37 8.69 21.59 12.26
CA TYR A 37 7.48 21.40 13.06
C TYR A 37 6.80 20.08 12.69
N HIS A 38 6.28 19.35 13.67
CA HIS A 38 5.64 18.04 13.45
C HIS A 38 4.45 18.10 12.46
N SER A 39 3.76 19.25 12.40
CA SER A 39 2.65 19.50 11.48
C SER A 39 3.08 19.69 10.03
N GLN A 40 4.36 19.93 9.77
CA GLN A 40 4.91 20.13 8.44
C GLN A 40 5.45 18.84 7.82
N ILE A 41 5.57 17.77 8.60
CA ILE A 41 6.10 16.49 8.14
C ILE A 41 4.92 15.64 7.66
N GLY A 42 4.97 15.13 6.44
CA GLY A 42 3.89 14.28 5.91
C GLY A 42 3.90 12.87 6.51
N ASP A 43 2.75 12.19 6.53
CA ASP A 43 2.70 10.74 6.80
C ASP A 43 3.54 9.96 5.78
N SER A 44 3.48 10.32 4.49
CA SER A 44 4.32 9.67 3.46
C SER A 44 5.80 9.97 3.64
N GLU A 45 6.13 11.12 4.21
CA GLU A 45 7.52 11.50 4.52
C GLU A 45 8.06 10.67 5.70
N LEU A 46 7.24 10.43 6.73
CA LEU A 46 7.60 9.52 7.82
C LEU A 46 7.81 8.09 7.34
N ILE A 47 6.91 7.59 6.48
CA ILE A 47 7.03 6.24 5.91
C ILE A 47 8.30 6.13 5.05
N LEU A 48 8.57 7.12 4.20
CA LEU A 48 9.75 7.12 3.34
C LEU A 48 11.04 7.15 4.17
N ALA A 49 11.13 8.01 5.19
CA ALA A 49 12.28 8.06 6.08
C ALA A 49 12.43 6.76 6.91
N ALA A 50 11.33 6.15 7.33
CA ALA A 50 11.33 4.85 8.00
C ALA A 50 11.86 3.74 7.08
N TYR A 51 11.45 3.71 5.81
CA TYR A 51 11.98 2.78 4.81
C TYR A 51 13.47 3.02 4.54
N GLU A 52 13.91 4.28 4.43
CA GLU A 52 15.34 4.58 4.25
C GLU A 52 16.20 4.10 5.43
N LYS A 53 15.64 4.12 6.65
CA LYS A 53 16.36 3.71 7.87
C LYS A 53 16.31 2.20 8.13
N TRP A 54 15.16 1.56 7.90
CA TRP A 54 14.90 0.17 8.31
C TRP A 54 14.57 -0.78 7.15
N GLY A 55 14.48 -0.26 5.93
CA GLY A 55 14.10 -1.06 4.75
C GLY A 55 12.72 -1.68 4.89
N GLU A 56 12.62 -2.95 4.52
CA GLU A 56 11.38 -3.73 4.50
C GLU A 56 10.80 -4.00 5.90
N GLU A 57 11.60 -3.81 6.96
CA GLU A 57 11.14 -3.90 8.35
C GLU A 57 10.44 -2.64 8.84
N CYS A 58 10.37 -1.58 8.03
CA CYS A 58 9.75 -0.32 8.44
C CYS A 58 8.28 -0.44 8.87
N PRO A 59 7.41 -1.31 8.28
CA PRO A 59 6.02 -1.40 8.69
C PRO A 59 5.84 -1.83 10.16
N ALA A 60 6.78 -2.61 10.71
CA ALA A 60 6.75 -3.03 12.10
C ALA A 60 6.92 -1.86 13.11
N ARG A 61 7.33 -0.68 12.62
CA ARG A 61 7.51 0.55 13.42
C ARG A 61 6.41 1.57 13.19
N LEU A 62 5.49 1.33 12.26
CA LEU A 62 4.42 2.26 11.92
C LEU A 62 3.15 1.86 12.67
N LEU A 63 2.63 2.78 13.49
CA LEU A 63 1.29 2.64 14.08
C LEU A 63 0.33 3.53 13.31
N GLY A 64 -0.82 2.99 12.91
CA GLY A 64 -1.89 3.71 12.24
C GLY A 64 -2.47 2.98 11.04
N ASP A 65 -3.27 3.70 10.24
CA ASP A 65 -3.97 3.16 9.08
C ASP A 65 -3.21 3.56 7.81
N PHE A 66 -2.64 2.59 7.08
CA PHE A 66 -1.83 2.89 5.92
C PHE A 66 -1.88 1.81 4.84
N ALA A 67 -1.78 2.28 3.60
CA ALA A 67 -1.42 1.47 2.45
C ALA A 67 -0.45 2.28 1.60
N PHE A 68 0.72 1.73 1.30
CA PHE A 68 1.74 2.43 0.51
C PHE A 68 2.45 1.52 -0.47
N ALA A 69 3.06 2.13 -1.47
CA ALA A 69 3.97 1.50 -2.41
C ALA A 69 5.22 2.38 -2.56
N ILE A 70 6.39 1.75 -2.40
CA ILE A 70 7.71 2.35 -2.54
C ILE A 70 8.43 1.68 -3.71
N TRP A 71 8.90 2.48 -4.65
CA TRP A 71 9.87 2.05 -5.65
C TRP A 71 11.28 2.43 -5.18
N ASP A 72 12.11 1.43 -4.87
CA ASP A 72 13.53 1.60 -4.62
C ASP A 72 14.30 1.36 -5.92
N GLY A 73 14.72 2.44 -6.58
CA GLY A 73 15.45 2.41 -7.83
C GLY A 73 16.88 1.89 -7.69
N ARG A 74 17.47 1.90 -6.48
CA ARG A 74 18.81 1.37 -6.23
C ARG A 74 18.79 -0.15 -6.27
N ARG A 75 17.73 -0.74 -5.70
CA ARG A 75 17.55 -2.19 -5.60
C ARG A 75 16.67 -2.76 -6.71
N GLN A 76 15.97 -1.90 -7.46
CA GLN A 76 14.98 -2.27 -8.48
C GLN A 76 13.82 -3.09 -7.90
N ILE A 77 13.27 -2.63 -6.76
CA ILE A 77 12.22 -3.34 -6.03
C ILE A 77 11.02 -2.42 -5.84
N LEU A 78 9.83 -2.96 -6.09
CA LEU A 78 8.57 -2.37 -5.66
C LEU A 78 8.16 -3.02 -4.34
N PHE A 79 8.24 -2.28 -3.26
CA PHE A 79 7.84 -2.70 -1.92
C PHE A 79 6.47 -2.12 -1.57
N CYS A 80 5.51 -2.95 -1.21
CA CYS A 80 4.17 -2.52 -0.84
C CYS A 80 3.86 -2.99 0.56
N ALA A 81 3.13 -2.21 1.34
CA ALA A 81 2.68 -2.65 2.65
C ALA A 81 1.31 -2.10 2.98
N ARG A 82 0.59 -2.84 3.82
CA ARG A 82 -0.73 -2.50 4.32
C ARG A 82 -0.78 -2.68 5.84
N ASP A 83 -1.51 -1.80 6.51
CA ASP A 83 -1.69 -1.83 7.96
C ASP A 83 -2.29 -3.16 8.46
N HIS A 84 -2.14 -3.41 9.76
CA HIS A 84 -2.49 -4.67 10.39
C HIS A 84 -3.98 -4.99 10.35
N PHE A 85 -4.83 -3.95 10.34
CA PHE A 85 -6.28 -4.08 10.27
C PHE A 85 -6.80 -4.05 8.83
N GLY A 86 -5.95 -3.66 7.87
CA GLY A 86 -6.30 -3.48 6.48
C GLY A 86 -7.35 -2.37 6.30
N VAL A 87 -7.29 -1.30 7.08
CA VAL A 87 -8.27 -0.20 6.98
C VAL A 87 -8.19 0.47 5.62
N LYS A 88 -6.98 0.73 5.13
CA LYS A 88 -6.76 1.36 3.81
C LYS A 88 -6.80 0.32 2.70
N PRO A 89 -7.63 0.46 1.66
CA PRO A 89 -7.74 -0.55 0.62
C PRO A 89 -6.51 -0.55 -0.29
N PHE A 90 -6.02 -1.75 -0.64
CA PHE A 90 -4.96 -1.97 -1.61
C PHE A 90 -5.33 -3.17 -2.47
N CYS A 91 -5.67 -2.92 -3.73
CA CYS A 91 -5.96 -3.94 -4.73
C CYS A 91 -4.79 -4.02 -5.71
N TYR A 92 -4.49 -5.21 -6.21
CA TYR A 92 -3.46 -5.41 -7.21
C TYR A 92 -3.84 -6.46 -8.24
N TYR A 93 -3.24 -6.34 -9.42
CA TYR A 93 -3.16 -7.36 -10.45
C TYR A 93 -1.70 -7.56 -10.81
N HIS A 94 -1.30 -8.81 -11.01
CA HIS A 94 0.04 -9.13 -11.47
C HIS A 94 -0.01 -10.19 -12.56
N ARG A 95 0.85 -10.00 -13.56
CA ARG A 95 1.16 -11.03 -14.55
C ARG A 95 2.66 -11.23 -14.55
N HIS A 96 3.07 -12.42 -14.11
CA HIS A 96 4.47 -12.75 -13.88
C HIS A 96 5.38 -12.35 -15.07
N GLY A 97 6.46 -11.63 -14.76
CA GLY A 97 7.44 -11.16 -15.73
C GLY A 97 6.95 -10.13 -16.74
N ARG A 98 5.75 -9.54 -16.55
CA ARG A 98 5.18 -8.55 -17.50
C ARG A 98 4.70 -7.28 -16.83
N VAL A 99 3.81 -7.39 -15.85
CA VAL A 99 3.19 -6.21 -15.25
C VAL A 99 2.78 -6.47 -13.81
N PHE A 100 2.98 -5.46 -12.98
CA PHE A 100 2.37 -5.34 -11.67
C PHE A 100 1.66 -4.00 -11.64
N VAL A 101 0.38 -3.99 -11.24
CA VAL A 101 -0.43 -2.78 -11.11
C VAL A 101 -1.21 -2.85 -9.81
N PHE A 102 -1.27 -1.74 -9.10
CA PHE A 102 -1.99 -1.62 -7.85
C PHE A 102 -2.82 -0.34 -7.83
N ALA A 103 -3.89 -0.34 -7.03
CA ALA A 103 -4.73 0.82 -6.80
C ALA A 103 -5.55 0.64 -5.52
N SER A 104 -6.05 1.75 -4.96
CA SER A 104 -6.96 1.70 -3.81
C SER A 104 -8.35 1.15 -4.16
N GLN A 105 -8.70 1.04 -5.44
CA GLN A 105 -10.00 0.53 -5.90
C GLN A 105 -9.86 -0.31 -7.17
N VAL A 106 -10.60 -1.41 -7.24
CA VAL A 106 -10.60 -2.33 -8.40
C VAL A 106 -10.96 -1.62 -9.70
N LYS A 107 -11.92 -0.68 -9.67
CA LYS A 107 -12.34 0.06 -10.87
C LYS A 107 -11.20 0.82 -11.56
N ALA A 108 -10.19 1.26 -10.80
CA ALA A 108 -9.02 1.91 -11.37
C ALA A 108 -8.12 0.90 -12.11
N LEU A 109 -7.96 -0.31 -11.57
CA LEU A 109 -7.22 -1.39 -12.24
C LEU A 109 -7.88 -1.78 -13.56
N LEU A 110 -9.21 -1.84 -13.59
CA LEU A 110 -10.00 -2.17 -14.79
C LEU A 110 -9.93 -1.09 -15.90
N THR A 111 -9.23 0.02 -15.68
CA THR A 111 -8.93 0.97 -16.78
C THR A 111 -7.72 0.53 -17.60
N MET A 112 -6.90 -0.39 -17.07
CA MET A 112 -5.70 -0.90 -17.71
C MET A 112 -6.04 -2.05 -18.66
N ARG A 113 -5.65 -1.94 -19.93
CA ARG A 113 -5.89 -2.96 -20.96
C ARG A 113 -5.33 -4.34 -20.62
N GLN A 114 -4.32 -4.40 -19.74
CA GLN A 114 -3.65 -5.61 -19.33
C GLN A 114 -4.38 -6.39 -18.22
N VAL A 115 -5.35 -5.76 -17.55
CA VAL A 115 -6.15 -6.36 -16.48
C VAL A 115 -7.38 -7.00 -17.12
N PRO A 116 -7.65 -8.30 -16.90
CA PRO A 116 -8.82 -8.96 -17.48
C PRO A 116 -10.12 -8.49 -16.81
N HIS A 117 -11.18 -8.34 -17.60
CA HIS A 117 -12.52 -7.97 -17.13
C HIS A 117 -13.40 -9.22 -16.92
N GLN A 118 -12.80 -10.31 -16.42
CA GLN A 118 -13.52 -11.56 -16.20
C GLN A 118 -14.13 -11.56 -14.81
N ILE A 119 -15.42 -11.91 -14.74
CA ILE A 119 -16.16 -11.96 -13.48
C ILE A 119 -15.74 -13.20 -12.69
N ASN A 120 -15.54 -13.02 -11.39
CA ASN A 120 -15.38 -14.13 -10.46
C ASN A 120 -16.76 -14.61 -9.98
N GLU A 121 -17.35 -15.55 -10.72
CA GLU A 121 -18.67 -16.11 -10.41
C GLU A 121 -18.70 -16.78 -9.03
N GLY A 122 -17.60 -17.41 -8.61
CA GLY A 122 -17.47 -18.00 -7.27
C GLY A 122 -17.61 -16.94 -6.18
N ARG A 123 -16.94 -15.79 -6.33
CA ARG A 123 -17.06 -14.70 -5.35
C ARG A 123 -18.45 -14.09 -5.31
N ILE A 124 -19.15 -14.05 -6.44
CA ILE A 124 -20.57 -13.64 -6.50
C ILE A 124 -21.44 -14.66 -5.77
N ALA A 125 -21.23 -15.95 -5.99
CA ALA A 125 -21.95 -17.00 -5.27
C ALA A 125 -21.74 -16.89 -3.75
N ASP A 126 -20.49 -16.68 -3.30
CA ASP A 126 -20.18 -16.50 -1.87
C ASP A 126 -20.92 -15.30 -1.26
N TYR A 127 -20.99 -14.18 -1.99
CA TYR A 127 -21.74 -13.01 -1.56
C TYR A 127 -23.25 -13.30 -1.42
N LEU A 128 -23.81 -14.07 -2.36
CA LEU A 128 -25.24 -14.41 -2.33
C LEU A 128 -25.60 -15.43 -1.24
N VAL A 129 -24.67 -16.29 -0.85
CA VAL A 129 -24.88 -17.31 0.19
C VAL A 129 -24.78 -16.74 1.61
N GLY A 130 -24.23 -15.53 1.80
CA GLY A 130 -24.21 -14.79 3.06
C GLY A 130 -23.26 -15.37 4.12
N ASP A 131 -23.43 -16.65 4.48
CA ASP A 131 -22.60 -17.37 5.45
C ASP A 131 -21.15 -17.57 4.96
N LEU A 132 -20.91 -17.47 3.65
CA LEU A 132 -19.59 -17.53 3.05
C LEU A 132 -18.90 -16.16 2.98
N GLU A 133 -19.65 -15.08 3.25
CA GLU A 133 -19.10 -13.73 3.22
C GLU A 133 -18.14 -13.50 4.40
N GLY A 134 -16.89 -13.17 4.08
CA GLY A 134 -15.84 -12.93 5.08
C GLY A 134 -14.85 -14.08 5.28
N ILE A 135 -15.09 -15.23 4.64
CA ILE A 135 -14.11 -16.34 4.56
C ILE A 135 -12.97 -15.96 3.62
N ASP A 136 -13.32 -15.58 2.38
CA ASP A 136 -12.35 -15.09 1.41
C ASP A 136 -12.15 -13.57 1.55
N LYS A 137 -11.01 -13.21 2.15
CA LYS A 137 -10.62 -11.81 2.38
C LYS A 137 -9.80 -11.22 1.23
N THR A 138 -9.26 -12.05 0.34
CA THR A 138 -8.28 -11.63 -0.67
C THR A 138 -8.87 -11.51 -2.06
N SER A 139 -9.85 -12.32 -2.45
CA SER A 139 -10.44 -12.20 -3.78
C SER A 139 -11.36 -10.99 -3.95
N THR A 140 -11.55 -10.61 -5.21
CA THR A 140 -12.51 -9.60 -5.64
C THR A 140 -13.54 -10.21 -6.58
N TYR A 141 -14.56 -9.43 -6.96
CA TYR A 141 -15.55 -9.82 -7.96
C TYR A 141 -14.98 -10.00 -9.38
N TYR A 142 -13.69 -9.75 -9.57
CA TYR A 142 -12.97 -9.94 -10.83
C TYR A 142 -11.89 -11.00 -10.64
N GLN A 143 -11.76 -11.89 -11.62
CA GLN A 143 -10.70 -12.89 -11.64
C GLN A 143 -9.33 -12.20 -11.71
N GLU A 144 -8.34 -12.79 -11.06
CA GLU A 144 -6.93 -12.34 -11.05
C GLU A 144 -6.67 -10.96 -10.42
N VAL A 145 -7.71 -10.28 -9.92
CA VAL A 145 -7.59 -9.05 -9.13
C VAL A 145 -7.76 -9.41 -7.66
N TYR A 146 -6.74 -9.09 -6.87
CA TYR A 146 -6.64 -9.46 -5.46
C TYR A 146 -6.55 -8.23 -4.57
N LYS A 147 -7.00 -8.37 -3.33
CA LYS A 147 -6.74 -7.44 -2.23
C LYS A 147 -5.47 -7.89 -1.51
N HIS A 148 -4.57 -6.96 -1.26
CA HIS A 148 -3.40 -7.21 -0.42
C HIS A 148 -3.87 -7.58 1.00
N PRO A 149 -3.45 -8.72 1.56
CA PRO A 149 -3.86 -9.10 2.90
C PRO A 149 -3.43 -8.05 3.95
N PRO A 150 -4.18 -7.89 5.06
CA PRO A 150 -3.71 -7.12 6.22
C PRO A 150 -2.39 -7.69 6.76
N ALA A 151 -1.54 -6.83 7.34
CA ALA A 151 -0.29 -7.24 7.98
C ALA A 151 0.72 -8.00 7.08
N HIS A 152 0.67 -7.79 5.77
CA HIS A 152 1.61 -8.40 4.83
C HIS A 152 2.44 -7.33 4.12
N THR A 153 3.62 -7.74 3.66
CA THR A 153 4.56 -6.99 2.82
C THR A 153 4.86 -7.77 1.55
#